data_AF-A0A9E2I985-F1
#
_entry.id   AF-A0A9E2I985-F1
#
_cell.length_a   1.000
_cell.length_b   1.000
_cell.length_c   1.000
_cell.angle_alpha   90.00
_cell.angle_beta   90.00
_cell.angle_gamma   90.00
#
_symmetry.space_group_name_H-M   'P 1'
#
loop_
_entity.id
_entity.type
_entity.pdbx_description
1 polymer ?
#
loop_
_entity_poly.entity_id
_entity_poly.type
_entity_poly.pdbx_seq_one_letter_code
_entity_poly.pdbx_strand_id
1 'polypeptide(L)'
;MDQKLLQVHIIQNPSEFKQLEDAFWIAYDDPAQRDQLWLEWLKYFSTQDKQNDRIVLHSYLRWYTQLTWQKWQLLKRVEIVDAFERQIWLAIQLGFDPIDKLLSYCIQWSNTDEESMELFSFCKKSLLESSAYLGEINGKVYTIKDIVTRMNNKKMDSFGRSQLYKELVNFVGVPTAYQAVVQHFPFFSSEECVNNFIDVVTFFQDTKKNDLPDILLHLEHDDWYELLEKDQERVVQELKNSGQADIVLTPHEFSNQPISDVFPKTTEIIQEVATPKKPNFLNQLQTNKTPLAWMQSDEGKSAFLTWAQDKDKKQAKQSVAKELKKQMLQLTEEHIQKLLDLDTWFQSQGYTEPDLIFFDETTTSFQWNI
;
A
#
# COMPACT_ATOMS: atom_id res chain seq x y z
N MET A 1 11.11 35.37 -2.03
CA MET A 1 11.37 34.07 -2.65
C MET A 1 12.65 34.10 -3.49
N ASP A 2 13.59 33.20 -3.23
CA ASP A 2 14.81 33.04 -4.03
C ASP A 2 14.46 32.45 -5.41
N GLN A 3 14.80 33.16 -6.50
CA GLN A 3 14.50 32.74 -7.87
C GLN A 3 15.17 31.41 -8.24
N LYS A 4 16.25 31.02 -7.54
CA LYS A 4 16.94 29.74 -7.78
C LYS A 4 16.13 28.52 -7.33
N LEU A 5 15.17 28.68 -6.41
CA LEU A 5 14.26 27.60 -6.02
C LEU A 5 13.24 27.26 -7.12
N LEU A 6 12.90 28.23 -7.97
CA LEU A 6 11.95 28.04 -9.07
C LEU A 6 12.58 27.36 -10.29
N GLN A 7 13.90 27.40 -10.41
CA GLN A 7 14.63 26.81 -11.53
C GLN A 7 15.20 25.47 -11.08
N VAL A 8 14.53 24.36 -11.38
CA VAL A 8 15.05 23.02 -11.09
C VAL A 8 16.33 22.78 -11.89
N HIS A 9 17.44 22.55 -11.19
CA HIS A 9 18.74 22.30 -11.79
C HIS A 9 19.54 21.27 -11.00
N ILE A 10 20.61 20.77 -11.60
CA ILE A 10 21.55 19.86 -10.93
C ILE A 10 22.38 20.69 -9.95
N ILE A 11 22.24 20.37 -8.66
CA ILE A 11 23.03 20.99 -7.60
C ILE A 11 24.42 20.35 -7.59
N GLN A 12 25.46 21.15 -7.77
CA GLN A 12 26.80 20.63 -8.05
C GLN A 12 27.67 20.47 -6.80
N ASN A 13 27.33 21.13 -5.70
CA ASN A 13 28.13 21.09 -4.48
C ASN A 13 27.29 21.20 -3.19
N PRO A 14 27.82 20.74 -2.03
CA PRO A 14 27.10 20.75 -0.76
C PRO A 14 26.73 22.14 -0.23
N SER A 15 27.53 23.18 -0.55
CA SER A 15 27.26 24.55 -0.10
C SER A 15 26.04 25.15 -0.79
N GLU A 16 25.92 24.94 -2.10
CA GLU A 16 24.74 25.31 -2.88
C GLU A 16 23.51 24.54 -2.42
N PHE A 17 23.65 23.24 -2.18
CA PHE A 17 22.57 22.42 -1.61
C PHE A 17 22.05 23.00 -0.29
N LYS A 18 22.97 23.34 0.63
CA LYS A 18 22.60 23.95 1.91
C LYS A 18 21.83 25.26 1.74
N GLN A 19 22.33 26.14 0.86
CA GLN A 19 21.67 27.43 0.61
C GLN A 19 20.25 27.24 0.07
N LEU A 20 20.06 26.29 -0.85
CA LEU A 20 18.74 25.98 -1.39
C LEU A 20 17.85 25.28 -0.36
N GLU A 21 18.41 24.43 0.51
CA GLU A 21 17.67 23.80 1.60
C GLU A 21 17.19 24.83 2.62
N ASP A 22 18.06 25.73 3.06
CA ASP A 22 17.70 26.83 3.96
C ASP A 22 16.64 27.74 3.31
N ALA A 23 16.81 28.07 2.02
CA ALA A 23 15.84 28.89 1.28
C ALA A 23 14.50 28.18 1.12
N PHE A 24 14.49 26.86 0.91
CA PHE A 24 13.27 26.06 0.86
C PHE A 24 12.53 26.14 2.19
N TRP A 25 13.21 25.93 3.32
CA TRP A 25 12.56 25.97 4.64
C TRP A 25 12.01 27.35 4.99
N ILE A 26 12.74 28.42 4.64
CA ILE A 26 12.23 29.80 4.77
C ILE A 26 10.96 30.01 3.94
N ALA A 27 10.94 29.53 2.69
CA ALA A 27 9.77 29.66 1.82
C ALA A 27 8.63 28.73 2.23
N TYR A 28 8.94 27.59 2.83
CA TYR A 28 7.99 26.60 3.34
C TYR A 28 7.19 27.15 4.53
N ASP A 29 7.83 27.95 5.40
CA ASP A 29 7.17 28.58 6.55
C ASP A 29 6.23 29.74 6.15
N ASP A 30 6.34 30.27 4.92
CA ASP A 30 5.46 31.29 4.36
C ASP A 30 4.39 30.64 3.46
N PRO A 31 3.09 30.69 3.82
CA PRO A 31 2.03 30.04 3.04
C PRO A 31 1.97 30.45 1.57
N ALA A 32 2.21 31.73 1.25
CA ALA A 32 2.10 32.21 -0.13
C ALA A 32 3.28 31.73 -0.98
N GLN A 33 4.50 31.76 -0.41
CA GLN A 33 5.69 31.27 -1.11
C GLN A 33 5.68 29.75 -1.26
N ARG A 34 5.25 29.04 -0.21
CA ARG A 34 5.06 27.58 -0.22
C ARG A 34 4.12 27.14 -1.34
N ASP A 35 2.99 27.82 -1.49
CA ASP A 35 1.96 27.47 -2.46
C ASP A 35 2.41 27.78 -3.88
N GLN A 36 3.11 28.90 -4.08
CA GLN A 36 3.73 29.22 -5.36
C GLN A 36 4.79 28.19 -5.75
N LEU A 37 5.67 27.79 -4.81
CA LEU A 37 6.67 26.75 -5.06
C LEU A 37 6.03 25.43 -5.45
N TRP A 38 4.99 25.02 -4.71
CA TRP A 38 4.28 23.79 -5.00
C TRP A 38 3.67 23.78 -6.40
N LEU A 39 3.01 24.87 -6.83
CA LEU A 39 2.40 24.97 -8.16
C LEU A 39 3.44 24.96 -9.29
N GLU A 40 4.56 25.67 -9.12
CA GLU A 40 5.63 25.70 -10.12
C GLU A 40 6.31 24.32 -10.26
N TRP A 41 6.52 23.62 -9.15
CA TRP A 41 7.07 22.26 -9.19
C TRP A 41 6.07 21.23 -9.70
N LEU A 42 4.78 21.34 -9.37
CA LEU A 42 3.72 20.50 -9.95
C LEU A 42 3.71 20.62 -11.48
N LYS A 43 3.78 21.85 -11.99
CA LYS A 43 3.89 22.12 -13.43
C LYS A 43 5.19 21.60 -14.04
N TYR A 44 6.32 21.77 -13.36
CA TYR A 44 7.60 21.26 -13.83
C TYR A 44 7.56 19.73 -13.92
N PHE A 45 7.33 19.05 -12.79
CA PHE A 45 7.42 17.60 -12.70
C PHE A 45 6.38 16.91 -13.59
N SER A 46 5.14 17.41 -13.70
CA SER A 46 4.13 16.84 -14.61
C SER A 46 4.55 16.76 -16.09
N THR A 47 5.56 17.52 -16.51
CA THR A 47 6.11 17.49 -17.89
C THR A 47 7.44 16.77 -18.02
N GLN A 48 8.13 16.49 -16.91
CA GLN A 48 9.44 15.87 -16.92
C GLN A 48 9.37 14.34 -16.92
N ASP A 49 10.28 13.71 -17.65
CA ASP A 49 10.52 12.28 -17.58
C ASP A 49 10.92 11.86 -16.15
N LYS A 50 10.26 10.83 -15.62
CA LYS A 50 10.51 10.26 -14.30
C LYS A 50 11.92 9.68 -14.16
N GLN A 51 12.60 9.34 -15.26
CA GLN A 51 14.00 8.90 -15.20
C GLN A 51 14.96 10.00 -14.71
N ASN A 52 14.62 11.27 -14.95
CA ASN A 52 15.45 12.41 -14.54
C ASN A 52 15.34 12.70 -13.03
N ASP A 53 14.36 12.10 -12.35
CA ASP A 53 14.14 12.26 -10.92
C ASP A 53 15.34 11.87 -10.09
N ARG A 54 16.09 10.85 -10.53
CA ARG A 54 17.32 10.40 -9.90
C ARG A 54 18.27 11.56 -9.58
N ILE A 55 18.37 12.54 -10.47
CA ILE A 55 19.35 13.62 -10.38
C ILE A 55 18.95 14.65 -9.31
N VAL A 56 17.65 14.81 -9.08
CA VAL A 56 17.08 15.81 -8.16
C VAL A 56 16.34 15.19 -6.97
N LEU A 57 16.50 13.87 -6.79
CA LEU A 57 15.79 13.04 -5.81
C LEU A 57 15.91 13.62 -4.40
N HIS A 58 17.13 13.96 -3.99
CA HIS A 58 17.42 14.42 -2.63
C HIS A 58 17.25 15.93 -2.42
N SER A 59 16.83 16.68 -3.45
CA SER A 59 16.59 18.14 -3.39
C SER A 59 15.15 18.47 -3.79
N TYR A 60 14.97 18.91 -5.04
CA TYR A 60 13.71 19.42 -5.56
C TYR A 60 12.60 18.39 -5.52
N LEU A 61 12.87 17.13 -5.88
CA LEU A 61 11.82 16.11 -5.85
C LEU A 61 11.40 15.78 -4.42
N ARG A 62 12.34 15.65 -3.49
CA ARG A 62 12.04 15.48 -2.05
C ARG A 62 11.18 16.63 -1.53
N TRP A 63 11.57 17.88 -1.79
CA TRP A 63 10.81 19.05 -1.35
C TRP A 63 9.43 19.13 -2.00
N TYR A 64 9.34 18.81 -3.29
CA TYR A 64 8.07 18.72 -4.00
C TYR A 64 7.17 17.62 -3.43
N THR A 65 7.72 16.45 -3.09
CA THR A 65 6.99 15.38 -2.39
C THR A 65 6.49 15.84 -1.04
N GLN A 66 7.33 16.51 -0.23
CA GLN A 66 6.92 17.08 1.05
C GLN A 66 5.69 17.99 0.89
N LEU A 67 5.75 18.93 -0.06
CA LEU A 67 4.65 19.87 -0.30
C LEU A 67 3.38 19.17 -0.83
N THR A 68 3.54 18.26 -1.79
CA THR A 68 2.43 17.54 -2.42
C THR A 68 1.65 16.71 -1.41
N TRP A 69 2.35 15.98 -0.55
CA TRP A 69 1.74 15.07 0.42
C TRP A 69 1.14 15.78 1.64
N GLN A 70 1.59 17.01 1.95
CA GLN A 70 0.90 17.89 2.89
C GLN A 70 -0.35 18.53 2.31
N LYS A 71 -0.33 18.80 1.00
CA LYS A 71 -1.46 19.37 0.25
C LYS A 71 -2.33 18.31 -0.41
N TRP A 72 -2.29 17.08 0.10
CA TRP A 72 -2.95 15.93 -0.50
C TRP A 72 -4.42 16.17 -0.85
N GLN A 73 -5.16 16.84 0.05
CA GLN A 73 -6.59 17.13 -0.14
C GLN A 73 -6.89 18.17 -1.23
N LEU A 74 -5.87 18.84 -1.76
CA LEU A 74 -6.01 19.82 -2.86
C LEU A 74 -5.71 19.20 -4.24
N LEU A 75 -5.26 17.94 -4.27
CA LEU A 75 -4.87 17.28 -5.50
C LEU A 75 -6.09 16.84 -6.31
N LYS A 76 -5.99 17.01 -7.62
CA LYS A 76 -6.91 16.38 -8.58
C LYS A 76 -6.61 14.88 -8.65
N ARG A 77 -7.60 14.09 -9.08
CA ARG A 77 -7.45 12.63 -9.26
C ARG A 77 -6.24 12.25 -10.11
N VAL A 78 -5.98 12.97 -11.21
CA VAL A 78 -4.80 12.72 -12.06
C VAL A 78 -3.47 12.99 -11.35
N GLU A 79 -3.44 14.00 -10.48
CA GLU A 79 -2.26 14.39 -9.70
C GLU A 79 -2.00 13.38 -8.58
N ILE A 80 -3.06 12.82 -7.97
CA ILE A 80 -2.97 11.69 -7.03
C ILE A 80 -2.35 10.47 -7.71
N VAL A 81 -2.84 10.12 -8.90
CA VAL A 81 -2.32 8.98 -9.67
C VAL A 81 -0.83 9.18 -10.01
N ASP A 82 -0.42 10.40 -10.40
CA ASP A 82 1.00 10.72 -10.64
C ASP A 82 1.83 10.67 -9.34
N ALA A 83 1.29 11.13 -8.21
CA ALA A 83 1.96 11.03 -6.91
C ALA A 83 2.22 9.57 -6.51
N PHE A 84 1.26 8.67 -6.76
CA PHE A 84 1.42 7.23 -6.57
C PHE A 84 2.46 6.62 -7.51
N GLU A 85 2.52 7.09 -8.75
CA GLU A 85 3.50 6.61 -9.72
C GLU A 85 4.92 7.07 -9.36
N ARG A 86 5.10 8.35 -9.00
CA ARG A 86 6.41 9.01 -8.95
C ARG A 86 6.98 9.18 -7.55
N GLN A 87 6.13 9.49 -6.57
CA GLN A 87 6.56 10.07 -5.30
C GLN A 87 6.46 9.11 -4.12
N ILE A 88 5.74 8.00 -4.26
CA ILE A 88 5.40 7.10 -3.15
C ILE A 88 6.60 6.63 -2.33
N TRP A 89 7.71 6.30 -2.99
CA TRP A 89 8.94 5.88 -2.31
C TRP A 89 9.51 7.00 -1.42
N LEU A 90 9.56 8.23 -1.94
CA LEU A 90 9.99 9.39 -1.16
C LEU A 90 8.99 9.78 -0.08
N ALA A 91 7.69 9.64 -0.34
CA ALA A 91 6.65 9.97 0.63
C ALA A 91 6.77 9.08 1.87
N ILE A 92 7.00 7.78 1.67
CA ILE A 92 7.26 6.84 2.77
C ILE A 92 8.51 7.24 3.54
N GLN A 93 9.60 7.60 2.86
CA GLN A 93 10.82 8.07 3.52
C GLN A 93 10.61 9.36 4.33
N LEU A 94 9.66 10.20 3.91
CA LEU A 94 9.29 11.43 4.61
C LEU A 94 8.24 11.20 5.72
N GLY A 95 7.81 9.95 5.92
CA GLY A 95 6.90 9.57 7.00
C GLY A 95 5.42 9.70 6.69
N PHE A 96 5.05 9.87 5.42
CA PHE A 96 3.65 9.81 5.03
C PHE A 96 3.17 8.37 4.91
N ASP A 97 1.88 8.15 5.17
CA ASP A 97 1.18 6.89 4.93
C ASP A 97 0.37 6.98 3.63
N PRO A 98 0.83 6.36 2.52
CA PRO A 98 0.10 6.34 1.25
C PRO A 98 -1.28 5.73 1.30
N ILE A 99 -1.47 4.69 2.12
CA ILE A 99 -2.75 3.98 2.20
C ILE A 99 -3.76 4.91 2.86
N ASP A 100 -3.42 5.43 4.05
CA ASP A 100 -4.27 6.34 4.79
C ASP A 100 -4.67 7.57 3.96
N LYS A 101 -3.70 8.18 3.26
CA LYS A 101 -3.96 9.35 2.40
C LYS A 101 -4.95 9.03 1.28
N LEU A 102 -4.79 7.89 0.60
CA LEU A 102 -5.71 7.51 -0.47
C LEU A 102 -7.11 7.19 0.07
N LEU A 103 -7.20 6.41 1.14
CA LEU A 103 -8.49 6.03 1.73
C LEU A 103 -9.22 7.25 2.27
N SER A 104 -8.53 8.13 3.00
CA SER A 104 -9.06 9.42 3.45
C SER A 104 -9.57 10.28 2.30
N TYR A 105 -8.84 10.32 1.18
CA TYR A 105 -9.30 11.06 0.00
C TYR A 105 -10.57 10.44 -0.61
N CYS A 106 -10.62 9.11 -0.72
CA CYS A 106 -11.81 8.41 -1.21
C CYS A 106 -13.05 8.66 -0.34
N ILE A 107 -12.89 8.69 0.98
CA ILE A 107 -13.99 9.00 1.92
C ILE A 107 -14.46 10.45 1.75
N GLN A 108 -13.53 11.40 1.62
CA GLN A 108 -13.85 12.83 1.62
C GLN A 108 -14.35 13.37 0.27
N TRP A 109 -13.85 12.84 -0.85
CA TRP A 109 -13.96 13.51 -2.15
C TRP A 109 -14.51 12.64 -3.28
N SER A 110 -14.73 11.34 -3.05
CA SER A 110 -15.47 10.52 -4.02
C SER A 110 -16.97 10.65 -3.76
N ASN A 111 -17.74 10.93 -4.82
CA ASN A 111 -19.19 11.05 -4.68
C ASN A 111 -19.88 9.67 -4.66
N THR A 112 -19.18 8.62 -5.13
CA THR A 112 -19.71 7.27 -5.24
C THR A 112 -18.62 6.22 -4.99
N ASP A 113 -19.04 5.01 -4.61
CA ASP A 113 -18.15 3.84 -4.52
C ASP A 113 -17.44 3.56 -5.85
N GLU A 114 -18.11 3.79 -6.98
CA GLU A 114 -17.55 3.57 -8.31
C GLU A 114 -16.35 4.49 -8.57
N GLU A 115 -16.45 5.76 -8.19
CA GLU A 115 -15.36 6.73 -8.32
C GLU A 115 -14.17 6.36 -7.41
N SER A 116 -14.44 5.96 -6.16
CA SER A 116 -13.40 5.48 -5.24
C SER A 116 -12.68 4.25 -5.79
N MET A 117 -13.45 3.28 -6.30
CA MET A 117 -12.91 2.05 -6.87
C MET A 117 -12.08 2.32 -8.14
N GLU A 118 -12.51 3.28 -8.97
CA GLU A 118 -11.78 3.70 -10.16
C GLU A 118 -10.44 4.36 -9.78
N LEU A 119 -10.46 5.36 -8.90
CA LEU A 119 -9.25 6.05 -8.42
C LEU A 119 -8.27 5.06 -7.78
N PHE A 120 -8.76 4.18 -6.92
CA PHE A 120 -7.95 3.13 -6.31
C PHE A 120 -7.29 2.22 -7.36
N SER A 121 -8.05 1.81 -8.38
CA SER A 121 -7.53 0.95 -9.46
C SER A 121 -6.42 1.64 -10.25
N PHE A 122 -6.55 2.94 -10.52
CA PHE A 122 -5.51 3.72 -11.19
C PHE A 122 -4.28 3.88 -10.30
N CYS A 123 -4.43 4.21 -9.02
CA CYS A 123 -3.31 4.32 -8.08
C CYS A 123 -2.58 2.97 -7.92
N LYS A 124 -3.33 1.88 -7.78
CA LYS A 124 -2.82 0.49 -7.75
C LYS A 124 -1.95 0.22 -8.96
N LYS A 125 -2.48 0.46 -10.17
CA LYS A 125 -1.74 0.23 -11.41
C LYS A 125 -0.49 1.09 -11.49
N SER A 126 -0.61 2.39 -11.21
CA SER A 126 0.50 3.34 -11.25
C SER A 126 1.63 2.97 -10.30
N LEU A 127 1.33 2.54 -9.07
CA LEU A 127 2.34 2.03 -8.14
C LEU A 127 3.00 0.74 -8.66
N LEU A 128 2.20 -0.28 -9.00
CA LEU A 128 2.72 -1.61 -9.32
C LEU A 128 3.50 -1.65 -10.64
N GLU A 129 3.20 -0.73 -11.56
CA GLU A 129 3.88 -0.59 -12.85
C GLU A 129 4.87 0.59 -12.90
N SER A 130 5.10 1.26 -11.76
CA SER A 130 5.90 2.50 -11.69
C SER A 130 7.33 2.31 -12.20
N SER A 131 7.72 3.20 -13.12
CA SER A 131 9.09 3.36 -13.61
C SER A 131 9.93 4.31 -12.76
N ALA A 132 9.41 4.80 -11.63
CA ALA A 132 10.12 5.73 -10.77
C ALA A 132 11.39 5.10 -10.19
N TYR A 133 12.43 5.92 -10.11
CA TYR A 133 13.71 5.53 -9.56
C TYR A 133 13.59 5.20 -8.07
N LEU A 134 14.08 4.03 -7.68
CA LEU A 134 14.13 3.60 -6.29
C LEU A 134 15.56 3.61 -5.75
N GLY A 135 16.53 3.14 -6.55
CA GLY A 135 17.93 3.12 -6.14
C GLY A 135 18.90 2.53 -7.18
N GLU A 136 20.18 2.47 -6.85
CA GLU A 136 21.22 1.86 -7.69
C GLU A 136 22.14 0.96 -6.87
N ILE A 137 22.46 -0.24 -7.38
CA ILE A 137 23.46 -1.14 -6.79
C ILE A 137 24.41 -1.57 -7.89
N ASN A 138 25.72 -1.37 -7.67
CA ASN A 138 26.77 -1.77 -8.61
C ASN A 138 26.53 -1.28 -10.05
N GLY A 139 26.08 -0.03 -10.23
CA GLY A 139 25.78 0.52 -11.56
C GLY A 139 24.41 0.13 -12.14
N LYS A 140 23.68 -0.78 -11.49
CA LYS A 140 22.34 -1.20 -11.94
C LYS A 140 21.27 -0.38 -11.23
N VAL A 141 20.50 0.36 -12.03
CA VAL A 141 19.32 1.11 -11.56
C VAL A 141 18.15 0.15 -11.29
N TYR A 142 17.45 0.40 -10.20
CA TYR A 142 16.24 -0.31 -9.79
C TYR A 142 15.07 0.68 -9.74
N THR A 143 13.95 0.27 -10.33
CA THR A 143 12.67 0.97 -10.26
C THR A 143 11.74 0.33 -9.25
N ILE A 144 10.66 1.02 -8.89
CA ILE A 144 9.58 0.45 -8.08
C ILE A 144 9.05 -0.85 -8.71
N LYS A 145 8.76 -0.87 -10.01
CA LYS A 145 8.30 -2.06 -10.74
C LYS A 145 9.26 -3.24 -10.64
N ASP A 146 10.57 -3.01 -10.68
CA ASP A 146 11.57 -4.10 -10.54
C ASP A 146 11.47 -4.76 -9.17
N ILE A 147 11.27 -3.96 -8.12
CA ILE A 147 11.12 -4.45 -6.75
C ILE A 147 9.78 -5.18 -6.58
N VAL A 148 8.68 -4.60 -7.05
CA VAL A 148 7.35 -5.21 -7.03
C VAL A 148 7.36 -6.59 -7.72
N THR A 149 8.01 -6.68 -8.89
CA THR A 149 8.17 -7.94 -9.64
C THR A 149 8.94 -8.99 -8.83
N ARG A 150 9.98 -8.56 -8.11
CA ARG A 150 10.77 -9.46 -7.25
C ARG A 150 9.97 -9.92 -6.03
N MET A 151 9.20 -9.04 -5.40
CA MET A 151 8.30 -9.40 -4.29
C MET A 151 7.26 -10.45 -4.71
N ASN A 152 6.76 -10.37 -5.94
CA ASN A 152 5.81 -11.32 -6.51
C ASN A 152 6.41 -12.69 -6.90
N ASN A 153 7.73 -12.86 -6.81
CA ASN A 153 8.35 -14.13 -7.17
C ASN A 153 8.08 -15.20 -6.11
N LYS A 154 7.06 -16.04 -6.35
CA LYS A 154 6.68 -17.16 -5.48
C LYS A 154 7.80 -18.19 -5.26
N LYS A 155 8.85 -18.19 -6.08
CA LYS A 155 10.03 -19.07 -5.94
C LYS A 155 11.15 -18.45 -5.12
N MET A 156 10.98 -17.22 -4.61
CA MET A 156 11.99 -16.56 -3.79
C MET A 156 12.04 -17.19 -2.40
N ASP A 157 13.19 -17.79 -2.09
CA ASP A 157 13.49 -18.39 -0.80
C ASP A 157 13.75 -17.30 0.28
N SER A 158 13.91 -17.75 1.54
CA SER A 158 14.18 -16.85 2.66
C SER A 158 15.45 -16.03 2.49
N PHE A 159 16.48 -16.60 1.85
CA PHE A 159 17.72 -15.91 1.54
C PHE A 159 17.48 -14.78 0.53
N GLY A 160 16.75 -15.04 -0.56
CA GLY A 160 16.40 -14.05 -1.56
C GLY A 160 15.56 -12.91 -0.99
N ARG A 161 14.63 -13.20 -0.06
CA ARG A 161 13.85 -12.17 0.66
C ARG A 161 14.74 -11.32 1.56
N SER A 162 15.65 -11.93 2.30
CA SER A 162 16.62 -11.20 3.13
C SER A 162 17.53 -10.30 2.30
N GLN A 163 17.95 -10.77 1.12
CA GLN A 163 18.75 -9.97 0.21
C GLN A 163 17.95 -8.78 -0.34
N LEU A 164 16.71 -8.99 -0.79
CA LEU A 164 15.83 -7.91 -1.23
C LEU A 164 15.64 -6.85 -0.14
N TYR A 165 15.42 -7.28 1.10
CA TYR A 165 15.29 -6.37 2.24
C TYR A 165 16.55 -5.53 2.45
N LYS A 166 17.74 -6.16 2.45
CA LYS A 166 19.01 -5.43 2.57
C LYS A 166 19.23 -4.42 1.45
N GLU A 167 18.86 -4.78 0.22
CA GLU A 167 18.94 -3.87 -0.92
C GLU A 167 18.00 -2.68 -0.73
N LEU A 168 16.76 -2.90 -0.29
CA LEU A 168 15.80 -1.85 0.05
C LEU A 168 16.32 -0.92 1.14
N VAL A 169 16.92 -1.46 2.21
CA VAL A 169 17.54 -0.66 3.28
C VAL A 169 18.66 0.22 2.72
N ASN A 170 19.48 -0.30 1.79
CA ASN A 170 20.54 0.48 1.15
C ASN A 170 20.02 1.63 0.27
N PHE A 171 18.76 1.57 -0.18
CA PHE A 171 18.13 2.63 -0.95
C PHE A 171 17.55 3.74 -0.08
N VAL A 172 17.39 3.49 1.23
CA VAL A 172 16.93 4.51 2.17
C VAL A 172 18.09 5.39 2.59
N GLY A 173 17.91 6.70 2.44
CA GLY A 173 18.80 7.69 3.02
C GLY A 173 19.26 8.76 2.04
N VAL A 174 19.90 9.77 2.60
CA VAL A 174 20.56 10.85 1.86
C VAL A 174 22.01 10.44 1.61
N PRO A 175 22.60 10.70 0.43
CA PRO A 175 24.00 10.42 0.15
C PRO A 175 24.88 11.05 1.23
N THR A 176 25.93 10.35 1.65
CA THR A 176 26.82 10.77 2.75
C THR A 176 27.35 12.20 2.58
N ALA A 177 27.56 12.64 1.33
CA ALA A 177 27.99 14.00 1.00
C ALA A 177 27.01 15.10 1.46
N TYR A 178 25.73 14.78 1.65
CA TYR A 178 24.66 15.72 2.05
C TYR A 178 24.09 15.43 3.44
N GLN A 179 24.46 14.31 4.09
CA GLN A 179 23.98 13.95 5.45
C GLN A 179 24.31 15.02 6.50
N ALA A 180 25.47 15.69 6.39
CA ALA A 180 25.85 16.77 7.30
C ALA A 180 25.03 18.06 7.12
N VAL A 181 24.29 18.16 6.01
CA VAL A 181 23.54 19.36 5.60
C VAL A 181 22.05 19.18 5.85
N VAL A 182 21.52 17.97 5.67
CA VAL A 182 20.11 17.65 5.91
C VAL A 182 19.83 17.56 7.41
N GLN A 183 19.43 18.67 8.01
CA GLN A 183 19.09 18.75 9.45
C GLN A 183 17.62 18.43 9.76
N HIS A 184 16.75 18.46 8.75
CA HIS A 184 15.29 18.44 8.92
C HIS A 184 14.62 17.12 8.50
N PHE A 185 15.36 16.01 8.41
CA PHE A 185 14.77 14.72 8.10
C PHE A 185 14.09 14.13 9.35
N PRO A 186 12.77 13.86 9.35
CA PRO A 186 12.19 13.03 10.39
C PRO A 186 12.82 11.64 10.28
N PHE A 187 13.51 11.21 11.33
CA PHE A 187 14.19 9.92 11.38
C PHE A 187 13.16 8.79 11.51
N PHE A 188 12.54 8.40 10.39
CA PHE A 188 12.15 7.00 10.26
C PHE A 188 13.42 6.18 10.10
N SER A 189 13.52 5.11 10.86
CA SER A 189 14.60 4.15 10.65
C SER A 189 14.49 3.58 9.23
N SER A 190 15.62 3.23 8.62
CA SER A 190 15.60 2.59 7.29
C SER A 190 14.72 1.34 7.27
N GLU A 191 14.65 0.62 8.39
CA GLU A 191 13.81 -0.56 8.56
C GLU A 191 12.31 -0.22 8.52
N GLU A 192 11.87 0.84 9.20
CA GLU A 192 10.47 1.31 9.16
C GLU A 192 10.07 1.75 7.75
N CYS A 193 10.93 2.50 7.05
CA CYS A 193 10.65 2.90 5.66
C CYS A 193 10.48 1.68 4.75
N VAL A 194 11.32 0.65 4.91
CA VAL A 194 11.26 -0.57 4.10
C VAL A 194 10.02 -1.39 4.45
N ASN A 195 9.70 -1.55 5.74
CA ASN A 195 8.51 -2.27 6.17
C ASN A 195 7.24 -1.58 5.65
N ASN A 196 7.14 -0.26 5.81
CA ASN A 196 6.00 0.52 5.30
C ASN A 196 5.88 0.39 3.76
N PHE A 197 6.99 0.47 3.03
CA PHE A 197 6.96 0.23 1.58
C PHE A 197 6.47 -1.18 1.21
N ILE A 198 6.91 -2.20 1.94
CA ILE A 198 6.45 -3.58 1.74
C ILE A 198 4.94 -3.67 2.01
N ASP A 199 4.47 -3.10 3.12
CA ASP A 199 3.07 -3.11 3.53
C ASP A 199 2.19 -2.40 2.51
N VAL A 200 2.61 -1.24 2.00
CA VAL A 200 1.95 -0.50 0.91
C VAL A 200 1.85 -1.37 -0.34
N VAL A 201 2.97 -1.95 -0.80
CA VAL A 201 2.96 -2.78 -2.01
C VAL A 201 2.05 -4.01 -1.81
N THR A 202 2.12 -4.68 -0.67
CA THR A 202 1.30 -5.85 -0.35
C THR A 202 -0.19 -5.49 -0.28
N PHE A 203 -0.55 -4.39 0.38
CA PHE A 203 -1.92 -3.89 0.42
C PHE A 203 -2.48 -3.69 -0.99
N PHE A 204 -1.73 -3.01 -1.87
CA PHE A 204 -2.16 -2.80 -3.25
C PHE A 204 -2.15 -4.08 -4.07
N GLN A 205 -1.33 -5.08 -3.79
CA GLN A 205 -1.36 -6.38 -4.48
C GLN A 205 -2.61 -7.18 -4.10
N ASP A 206 -2.88 -7.30 -2.81
CA ASP A 206 -3.86 -8.22 -2.24
C ASP A 206 -5.29 -7.67 -2.32
N THR A 207 -5.46 -6.35 -2.19
CA THR A 207 -6.78 -5.71 -2.23
C THR A 207 -7.36 -5.75 -3.65
N LYS A 208 -8.51 -6.41 -3.82
CA LYS A 208 -9.24 -6.37 -5.09
C LYS A 208 -10.07 -5.10 -5.15
N LYS A 209 -10.35 -4.62 -6.37
CA LYS A 209 -11.18 -3.42 -6.60
C LYS A 209 -12.50 -3.46 -5.81
N ASN A 210 -13.13 -4.64 -5.75
CA ASN A 210 -14.44 -4.82 -5.12
C ASN A 210 -14.37 -4.93 -3.59
N ASP A 211 -13.18 -5.02 -3.00
CA ASP A 211 -13.02 -5.10 -1.54
C ASP A 211 -12.92 -3.68 -0.93
N LEU A 212 -12.74 -2.63 -1.77
CA LEU A 212 -12.58 -1.25 -1.33
C LEU A 212 -13.83 -0.70 -0.60
N PRO A 213 -15.07 -0.87 -1.09
CA PRO A 213 -16.25 -0.35 -0.38
C PRO A 213 -16.35 -0.90 1.05
N ASP A 214 -16.05 -2.18 1.25
CA ASP A 214 -16.05 -2.81 2.57
C ASP A 214 -14.96 -2.19 3.46
N ILE A 215 -13.75 -1.96 2.93
CA ILE A 215 -12.65 -1.29 3.67
C ILE A 215 -13.06 0.12 4.09
N LEU A 216 -13.66 0.90 3.19
CA LEU A 216 -14.10 2.27 3.49
C LEU A 216 -15.20 2.28 4.55
N LEU A 217 -16.20 1.39 4.44
CA LEU A 217 -17.29 1.28 5.41
C LEU A 217 -16.79 0.98 6.83
N HIS A 218 -15.75 0.16 6.97
CA HIS A 218 -15.16 -0.13 8.29
C HIS A 218 -14.45 1.09 8.90
N LEU A 219 -13.85 1.95 8.07
CA LEU A 219 -13.16 3.16 8.51
C LEU A 219 -14.13 4.29 8.88
N GLU A 220 -15.31 4.35 8.26
CA GLU A 220 -16.35 5.33 8.57
C GLU A 220 -16.97 5.15 9.97
N HIS A 221 -16.86 3.96 10.57
CA HIS A 221 -17.48 3.61 11.84
C HIS A 221 -16.63 3.89 13.09
N ASP A 222 -15.34 4.22 12.94
CA ASP A 222 -14.40 4.43 14.06
C ASP A 222 -14.11 5.92 14.30
N ASP A 223 -15.00 6.71 14.95
CA ASP A 223 -14.77 8.11 15.43
C ASP A 223 -14.08 9.13 14.46
N TRP A 224 -13.85 8.76 13.20
CA TRP A 224 -13.01 9.47 12.23
C TRP A 224 -13.73 10.72 11.70
N TYR A 225 -15.06 10.66 11.57
CA TYR A 225 -15.89 11.76 11.08
C TYR A 225 -15.75 13.05 11.89
N GLU A 226 -15.61 12.98 13.23
CA GLU A 226 -15.43 14.18 14.08
C GLU A 226 -14.03 14.83 13.94
N LEU A 227 -13.01 14.05 13.61
CA LEU A 227 -11.67 14.57 13.30
C LEU A 227 -11.62 15.16 11.88
N LEU A 228 -12.37 14.56 10.94
CA LEU A 228 -12.45 14.95 9.53
C LEU A 228 -13.14 16.30 9.31
N GLU A 229 -14.28 16.57 9.96
CA GLU A 229 -14.98 17.86 9.82
C GLU A 229 -14.11 19.03 10.31
N LYS A 230 -13.39 18.85 11.43
CA LYS A 230 -12.52 19.89 12.01
C LYS A 230 -11.33 20.23 11.10
N ASP A 231 -10.76 19.24 10.42
CA ASP A 231 -9.63 19.47 9.50
C ASP A 231 -10.09 20.11 8.18
N GLN A 232 -11.27 19.76 7.67
CA GLN A 232 -11.86 20.45 6.50
C GLN A 232 -12.14 21.92 6.79
N GLU A 233 -12.76 22.25 7.94
CA GLU A 233 -13.01 23.64 8.33
C GLU A 233 -11.71 24.44 8.46
N ARG A 234 -10.66 23.82 9.03
CA ARG A 234 -9.34 24.43 9.16
C ARG A 234 -8.72 24.73 7.79
N VAL A 235 -8.73 23.77 6.86
CA VAL A 235 -8.17 23.93 5.50
C VAL A 235 -8.92 25.02 4.73
N VAL A 236 -10.25 25.04 4.79
CA VAL A 236 -11.08 26.07 4.16
C VAL A 236 -10.76 27.46 4.71
N GLN A 237 -10.51 27.58 6.02
CA GLN A 237 -10.12 28.84 6.64
C GLN A 237 -8.69 29.27 6.32
N GLU A 238 -7.74 28.34 6.24
CA GLU A 238 -6.37 28.63 5.79
C GLU A 238 -6.37 29.16 4.34
N LEU A 239 -7.21 28.61 3.46
CA LEU A 239 -7.39 29.08 2.08
C LEU A 239 -8.06 30.46 1.98
N LYS A 240 -9.02 30.76 2.85
CA LYS A 240 -9.63 32.11 2.90
C LYS A 240 -8.64 33.16 3.42
N ASN A 241 -7.82 32.79 4.39
CA ASN A 241 -6.86 33.69 5.03
C ASN A 241 -5.65 34.01 4.14
N SER A 242 -5.34 33.20 3.13
CA SER A 242 -4.22 33.41 2.20
C SER A 242 -4.51 34.44 1.08
N GLY A 243 -5.69 35.08 1.08
CA GLY A 243 -6.09 36.03 0.03
C GLY A 243 -6.49 35.36 -1.28
N GLN A 244 -6.60 34.03 -1.31
CA GLN A 244 -7.11 33.24 -2.43
C GLN A 244 -8.64 33.05 -2.36
N ALA A 245 -9.35 33.98 -1.74
CA ALA A 245 -10.80 33.89 -1.51
C ALA A 245 -11.63 33.77 -2.80
N ASP A 246 -11.09 34.14 -3.97
CA ASP A 246 -11.74 33.92 -5.27
C ASP A 246 -11.60 32.48 -5.79
N ILE A 247 -10.79 31.64 -5.14
CA ILE A 247 -10.89 30.18 -5.19
C ILE A 247 -11.86 29.76 -4.08
N VAL A 248 -13.09 30.29 -4.12
CA VAL A 248 -14.21 29.61 -3.48
C VAL A 248 -14.41 28.34 -4.28
N LEU A 249 -13.79 27.24 -3.84
CA LEU A 249 -14.27 25.91 -4.18
C LEU A 249 -15.65 25.82 -3.54
N THR A 250 -16.68 26.23 -4.28
CA THR A 250 -17.98 25.59 -4.12
C THR A 250 -17.71 24.09 -4.20
N PRO A 251 -18.25 23.25 -3.28
CA PRO A 251 -18.06 21.79 -3.27
C PRO A 251 -18.39 21.05 -4.58
N HIS A 252 -18.83 21.76 -5.63
CA HIS A 252 -19.10 21.24 -6.96
C HIS A 252 -18.43 22.13 -8.02
N GLU A 253 -17.19 21.81 -8.36
CA GLU A 253 -16.61 21.98 -9.72
C GLU A 253 -15.23 21.31 -9.86
N PHE A 254 -14.93 20.30 -9.03
CA PHE A 254 -13.81 19.39 -9.26
C PHE A 254 -14.11 18.52 -10.49
N SER A 255 -13.82 19.06 -11.68
CA SER A 255 -13.60 18.34 -12.93
C SER A 255 -14.31 16.98 -13.02
N ASN A 256 -15.58 17.01 -13.44
CA ASN A 256 -16.32 15.83 -13.92
C ASN A 256 -15.72 15.19 -15.19
N GLN A 257 -14.43 15.43 -15.50
CA GLN A 257 -13.78 14.66 -16.54
C GLN A 257 -13.51 13.26 -15.98
N PRO A 258 -14.17 12.23 -16.51
CA PRO A 258 -13.87 10.87 -16.12
C PRO A 258 -12.39 10.61 -16.44
N ILE A 259 -11.71 9.91 -15.53
CA ILE A 259 -10.30 9.53 -15.71
C ILE A 259 -10.12 8.75 -17.04
N SER A 260 -11.20 8.11 -17.53
CA SER A 260 -11.30 7.45 -18.84
C SER A 260 -10.98 8.30 -20.06
N ASP A 261 -11.05 9.63 -19.97
CA ASP A 261 -10.77 10.53 -21.11
C ASP A 261 -9.27 10.87 -21.24
N VAL A 262 -8.51 10.70 -20.15
CA VAL A 262 -7.05 10.97 -20.09
C VAL A 262 -6.24 9.68 -20.23
N PHE A 263 -6.80 8.54 -19.84
CA PHE A 263 -6.16 7.23 -19.93
C PHE A 263 -6.99 6.30 -20.84
N PRO A 264 -6.37 5.64 -21.84
CA PRO A 264 -7.11 4.79 -22.77
C PRO A 264 -7.87 3.70 -22.00
N LYS A 265 -9.15 3.52 -22.34
CA LYS A 265 -10.01 2.44 -21.81
C LYS A 265 -9.23 1.14 -21.79
N THR A 266 -9.08 0.57 -20.61
CA THR A 266 -8.58 -0.78 -20.40
C THR A 266 -9.48 -1.70 -21.22
N THR A 267 -8.95 -2.20 -22.34
CA THR A 267 -9.59 -3.33 -23.02
C THR A 267 -9.30 -4.54 -22.14
N GLU A 268 -10.21 -4.82 -21.22
CA GLU A 268 -10.24 -6.13 -20.59
C GLU A 268 -10.36 -7.16 -21.71
N ILE A 269 -9.39 -8.07 -21.80
CA ILE A 269 -9.61 -9.36 -22.43
C ILE A 269 -10.58 -10.08 -21.50
N ILE A 270 -11.87 -9.79 -21.65
CA ILE A 270 -12.96 -10.60 -21.11
C ILE A 270 -13.02 -11.82 -22.01
N GLN A 271 -12.32 -12.89 -21.64
CA GLN A 271 -12.90 -14.20 -21.91
C GLN A 271 -14.00 -14.38 -20.87
N GLU A 272 -15.24 -14.26 -21.32
CA GLU A 272 -16.42 -14.77 -20.61
C GLU A 272 -16.20 -16.26 -20.36
N VAL A 273 -15.62 -16.58 -19.22
CA VAL A 273 -15.80 -17.90 -18.62
C VAL A 273 -16.97 -17.74 -17.69
N ALA A 274 -18.11 -18.28 -18.12
CA ALA A 274 -19.34 -18.39 -17.34
C ALA A 274 -19.00 -18.63 -15.86
N THR A 275 -19.39 -17.70 -14.97
CA THR A 275 -19.21 -17.84 -13.52
C THR A 275 -19.74 -19.20 -13.08
N PRO A 276 -18.86 -20.17 -12.74
CA PRO A 276 -19.30 -21.29 -11.96
C PRO A 276 -19.58 -20.71 -10.57
N LYS A 277 -20.69 -21.11 -9.94
CA LYS A 277 -20.91 -20.86 -8.51
C LYS A 277 -19.60 -21.14 -7.78
N LYS A 278 -19.01 -20.11 -7.13
CA LYS A 278 -17.78 -20.26 -6.32
C LYS A 278 -18.00 -21.48 -5.43
N PRO A 279 -17.17 -22.54 -5.54
CA PRO A 279 -17.41 -23.75 -4.77
C PRO A 279 -17.26 -23.42 -3.28
N ASN A 280 -18.28 -23.77 -2.50
CA ASN A 280 -18.24 -23.73 -1.04
C ASN A 280 -16.93 -24.37 -0.57
N PHE A 281 -16.14 -23.72 0.28
CA PHE A 281 -14.85 -24.21 0.77
C PHE A 281 -14.91 -25.67 1.24
N LEU A 282 -15.98 -26.07 1.94
CA LEU A 282 -16.16 -27.46 2.36
C LEU A 282 -16.29 -28.42 1.17
N ASN A 283 -16.88 -27.98 0.07
CA ASN A 283 -16.96 -28.76 -1.17
C ASN A 283 -15.58 -28.83 -1.88
N GLN A 284 -14.76 -27.78 -1.79
CA GLN A 284 -13.38 -27.83 -2.29
C GLN A 284 -12.55 -28.80 -1.44
N LEU A 285 -12.67 -28.73 -0.12
CA LEU A 285 -12.02 -29.64 0.82
C LEU A 285 -12.47 -31.09 0.57
N GLN A 286 -13.77 -31.31 0.33
CA GLN A 286 -14.34 -32.62 0.05
C GLN A 286 -13.89 -33.21 -1.29
N THR A 287 -13.75 -32.38 -2.33
CA THR A 287 -13.39 -32.85 -3.68
C THR A 287 -11.88 -32.86 -3.94
N ASN A 288 -11.07 -32.32 -3.03
CA ASN A 288 -9.61 -32.34 -3.12
C ASN A 288 -9.06 -33.75 -2.88
N LYS A 289 -8.17 -34.23 -3.75
CA LYS A 289 -7.53 -35.55 -3.64
C LYS A 289 -6.56 -35.66 -2.45
N THR A 290 -6.05 -34.53 -1.97
CA THR A 290 -5.07 -34.42 -0.88
C THR A 290 -5.48 -33.29 0.05
N PRO A 291 -6.62 -33.43 0.77
CA PRO A 291 -7.26 -32.32 1.48
C PRO A 291 -6.39 -31.75 2.59
N LEU A 292 -5.64 -32.59 3.31
CA LEU A 292 -4.74 -32.15 4.37
C LEU A 292 -3.55 -31.34 3.82
N ALA A 293 -2.91 -31.82 2.75
CA ALA A 293 -1.81 -31.10 2.11
C ALA A 293 -2.29 -29.77 1.50
N TRP A 294 -3.50 -29.76 0.92
CA TRP A 294 -4.13 -28.55 0.43
C TRP A 294 -4.44 -27.56 1.56
N MET A 295 -4.98 -28.01 2.69
CA MET A 295 -5.21 -27.16 3.87
C MET A 295 -3.92 -26.57 4.46
N GLN A 296 -2.77 -27.21 4.25
CA GLN A 296 -1.47 -26.66 4.67
C GLN A 296 -0.90 -25.63 3.68
N SER A 297 -1.38 -25.64 2.43
CA SER A 297 -0.98 -24.68 1.39
C SER A 297 -1.63 -23.31 1.61
N ASP A 298 -1.02 -22.27 1.05
CA ASP A 298 -1.55 -20.90 1.09
C ASP A 298 -2.95 -20.80 0.46
N GLU A 299 -3.21 -21.61 -0.56
CA GLU A 299 -4.52 -21.66 -1.23
C GLU A 299 -5.61 -22.19 -0.29
N GLY A 300 -5.37 -23.32 0.38
CA GLY A 300 -6.33 -23.88 1.33
C GLY A 300 -6.53 -23.00 2.56
N LYS A 301 -5.45 -22.38 3.06
CA LYS A 301 -5.50 -21.43 4.18
C LYS A 301 -6.29 -20.17 3.84
N SER A 302 -6.05 -19.58 2.68
CA SER A 302 -6.81 -18.41 2.20
C SER A 302 -8.28 -18.76 1.97
N ALA A 303 -8.56 -19.92 1.36
CA ALA A 303 -9.92 -20.38 1.13
C ALA A 303 -10.67 -20.62 2.45
N PHE A 304 -9.99 -21.15 3.48
CA PHE A 304 -10.55 -21.29 4.81
C PHE A 304 -10.86 -19.93 5.44
N LEU A 305 -9.91 -18.99 5.47
CA LEU A 305 -10.10 -17.69 6.10
C LEU A 305 -11.27 -16.92 5.47
N THR A 306 -11.37 -16.95 4.14
CA THR A 306 -12.48 -16.36 3.39
C THR A 306 -13.82 -17.00 3.76
N TRP A 307 -13.86 -18.32 3.93
CA TRP A 307 -15.08 -19.05 4.26
C TRP A 307 -15.48 -18.94 5.75
N ALA A 308 -14.50 -18.74 6.62
CA ALA A 308 -14.68 -18.69 8.07
C ALA A 308 -14.95 -17.28 8.62
N GLN A 309 -14.82 -16.24 7.80
CA GLN A 309 -14.95 -14.83 8.21
C GLN A 309 -16.26 -14.53 8.98
N ASP A 310 -17.39 -15.10 8.53
CA ASP A 310 -18.71 -14.90 9.15
C ASP A 310 -19.13 -16.06 10.07
N LYS A 311 -18.19 -16.91 10.48
CA LYS A 311 -18.49 -18.13 11.25
C LYS A 311 -17.96 -18.03 12.66
N ASP A 312 -18.69 -18.65 13.58
CA ASP A 312 -18.14 -18.95 14.90
C ASP A 312 -16.84 -19.77 14.72
N LYS A 313 -15.75 -19.28 15.32
CA LYS A 313 -14.41 -19.84 15.13
C LYS A 313 -14.35 -21.32 15.50
N LYS A 314 -15.01 -21.71 16.59
CA LYS A 314 -15.10 -23.10 17.03
C LYS A 314 -15.86 -23.95 16.01
N GLN A 315 -17.00 -23.48 15.52
CA GLN A 315 -17.77 -24.18 14.48
C GLN A 315 -17.01 -24.30 13.16
N ALA A 316 -16.25 -23.27 12.75
CA ALA A 316 -15.46 -23.29 11.53
C ALA A 316 -14.36 -24.37 11.59
N LYS A 317 -13.59 -24.39 12.70
CA LYS A 317 -12.53 -25.37 12.94
C LYS A 317 -13.07 -26.80 13.04
N GLN A 318 -14.19 -27.00 13.76
CA GLN A 318 -14.87 -28.29 13.84
C GLN A 318 -15.39 -28.79 12.48
N SER A 319 -15.85 -27.89 11.61
CA SER A 319 -16.31 -28.26 10.28
C SER A 319 -15.18 -28.77 9.39
N VAL A 320 -13.99 -28.16 9.50
CA VAL A 320 -12.76 -28.66 8.86
C VAL A 320 -12.39 -30.03 9.41
N ALA A 321 -12.37 -30.19 10.73
CA ALA A 321 -12.05 -31.47 11.38
C ALA A 321 -12.99 -32.60 10.90
N LYS A 322 -14.30 -32.32 10.83
CA LYS A 322 -15.32 -33.26 10.32
C LYS A 322 -15.03 -33.69 8.89
N GLU A 323 -14.67 -32.75 8.02
CA GLU A 323 -14.43 -33.07 6.61
C GLU A 323 -13.11 -33.82 6.40
N LEU A 324 -12.06 -33.40 7.10
CA LEU A 324 -10.76 -34.09 7.10
C LEU A 324 -10.89 -35.53 7.63
N LYS A 325 -11.66 -35.77 8.70
CA LYS A 325 -11.90 -37.13 9.24
C LYS A 325 -12.60 -38.05 8.26
N LYS A 326 -13.55 -37.55 7.45
CA LYS A 326 -14.24 -38.39 6.44
C LYS A 326 -13.27 -39.00 5.43
N GLN A 327 -12.19 -38.29 5.11
CA GLN A 327 -11.19 -38.75 4.16
C GLN A 327 -10.01 -39.46 4.83
N MET A 328 -9.79 -39.23 6.13
CA MET A 328 -8.70 -39.81 6.92
C MET A 328 -9.25 -40.60 8.12
N LEU A 329 -9.87 -41.75 7.82
CA LEU A 329 -10.46 -42.64 8.84
C LEU A 329 -9.41 -43.20 9.82
N GLN A 330 -8.16 -43.31 9.40
CA GLN A 330 -7.02 -43.69 10.23
C GLN A 330 -5.93 -42.61 10.16
N LEU A 331 -5.41 -42.22 11.32
CA LEU A 331 -4.33 -41.24 11.44
C LEU A 331 -2.99 -41.98 11.36
N THR A 332 -2.20 -41.67 10.32
CA THR A 332 -0.79 -42.09 10.23
C THR A 332 0.08 -41.07 10.97
N GLU A 333 1.33 -41.43 11.26
CA GLU A 333 2.31 -40.51 11.87
C GLU A 333 2.48 -39.23 11.06
N GLU A 334 2.50 -39.34 9.73
CA GLU A 334 2.56 -38.19 8.81
C GLU A 334 1.31 -37.30 8.91
N HIS A 335 0.12 -37.91 9.05
CA HIS A 335 -1.12 -37.14 9.24
C HIS A 335 -1.13 -36.40 10.57
N ILE A 336 -0.65 -37.03 11.64
CA ILE A 336 -0.61 -36.45 12.98
C ILE A 336 0.24 -35.18 12.97
N GLN A 337 1.48 -35.25 12.48
CA GLN A 337 2.35 -34.08 12.44
C GLN A 337 1.71 -32.93 11.63
N LYS A 338 1.15 -33.25 10.47
CA LYS A 338 0.52 -32.26 9.61
C LYS A 338 -0.73 -31.61 10.23
N LEU A 339 -1.50 -32.38 11.00
CA LEU A 339 -2.66 -31.88 11.74
C LEU A 339 -2.24 -30.98 12.91
N LEU A 340 -1.15 -31.30 13.62
CA LEU A 340 -0.59 -30.45 14.66
C LEU A 340 -0.04 -29.13 14.11
N ASP A 341 0.64 -29.16 12.96
CA ASP A 341 1.10 -27.96 12.26
C ASP A 341 -0.09 -27.08 11.82
N LEU A 342 -1.17 -27.72 11.35
CA LEU A 342 -2.40 -27.04 10.97
C LEU A 342 -3.12 -26.44 12.20
N ASP A 343 -3.11 -27.13 13.34
CA ASP A 343 -3.63 -26.61 14.60
C ASP A 343 -2.84 -25.39 15.10
N THR A 344 -1.51 -25.45 15.01
CA THR A 344 -0.63 -24.32 15.36
C THR A 344 -0.95 -23.10 14.50
N TRP A 345 -1.21 -23.33 13.20
CA TRP A 345 -1.67 -22.28 12.31
C TRP A 345 -3.05 -21.75 12.70
N PHE A 346 -4.03 -22.62 13.01
CA PHE A 346 -5.34 -22.20 13.49
C PHE A 346 -5.26 -21.33 14.75
N GLN A 347 -4.43 -21.73 15.72
CA GLN A 347 -4.21 -20.97 16.94
C GLN A 347 -3.61 -19.59 16.66
N SER A 348 -2.67 -19.46 15.71
CA SER A 348 -2.11 -18.16 15.31
C SER A 348 -3.14 -17.22 14.67
N GLN A 349 -4.21 -17.76 14.10
CA GLN A 349 -5.34 -17.01 13.56
C GLN A 349 -6.47 -16.79 14.61
N GLY A 350 -6.23 -17.15 15.87
CA GLY A 350 -7.17 -17.01 16.97
C GLY A 350 -8.28 -18.06 17.03
N TYR A 351 -8.07 -19.24 16.44
CA TYR A 351 -8.96 -20.42 16.53
C TYR A 351 -8.44 -21.39 17.60
N THR A 352 -8.55 -20.98 18.86
CA THR A 352 -7.79 -21.57 19.98
C THR A 352 -8.33 -22.90 20.49
N GLU A 353 -9.63 -23.18 20.40
CA GLU A 353 -10.21 -24.44 20.93
C GLU A 353 -11.44 -24.91 20.14
N PRO A 354 -11.68 -26.23 20.04
CA PRO A 354 -10.77 -27.32 20.41
C PRO A 354 -9.68 -27.57 19.34
N ASP A 355 -8.61 -28.29 19.68
CA ASP A 355 -7.64 -28.83 18.71
C ASP A 355 -8.33 -29.76 17.70
N LEU A 356 -7.73 -30.04 16.56
CA LEU A 356 -8.26 -30.98 15.55
C LEU A 356 -8.15 -32.43 16.03
N ILE A 357 -7.07 -32.76 16.73
CA ILE A 357 -6.77 -34.09 17.27
C ILE A 357 -6.25 -33.97 18.71
N PHE A 358 -6.43 -35.03 19.51
CA PHE A 358 -5.90 -35.14 20.87
C PHE A 358 -5.29 -36.52 21.09
N PHE A 359 -4.38 -36.66 22.05
CA PHE A 359 -3.81 -37.95 22.43
C PHE A 359 -4.68 -38.60 23.52
N ASP A 360 -5.23 -39.78 23.24
CA ASP A 360 -5.98 -40.57 24.21
C ASP A 360 -5.05 -41.55 24.93
N GLU A 361 -4.81 -41.30 26.22
CA GLU A 361 -3.95 -42.13 27.07
C GLU A 361 -4.48 -43.57 27.25
N THR A 362 -5.79 -43.79 27.13
CA THR A 362 -6.41 -45.11 27.31
C THR A 362 -6.12 -46.02 26.12
N THR A 363 -6.19 -45.46 24.91
CA THR A 363 -5.91 -46.18 23.66
C THR A 363 -4.47 -46.00 23.19
N THR A 364 -3.69 -45.16 23.86
CA THR A 364 -2.31 -44.78 23.50
C THR A 364 -2.18 -44.29 22.05
N SER A 365 -3.19 -43.56 21.56
CA SER A 365 -3.28 -43.16 20.16
C SER A 365 -3.90 -41.77 19.99
N PHE A 366 -3.58 -41.10 18.88
CA PHE A 366 -4.23 -39.83 18.52
C PHE A 366 -5.66 -40.09 18.01
N GLN A 367 -6.60 -39.29 18.51
CA GLN A 367 -8.02 -39.34 18.17
C GLN A 367 -8.49 -37.97 17.65
N TRP A 368 -9.49 -37.97 16.78
CA TRP A 368 -10.12 -36.75 16.30
C TRP A 368 -10.95 -36.07 17.40
N ASN A 369 -10.82 -34.75 17.55
CA ASN A 369 -11.55 -33.94 18.53
C ASN A 369 -12.75 -33.25 17.85
N ILE A 370 -13.88 -33.97 17.73
CA ILE A 370 -15.04 -33.58 16.90
C ILE A 370 -16.34 -33.60 17.69
#